data_AF-A0A943IYG1-F1
#
_entry.id   AF-A0A943IYG1-F1
#
_cell.length_a   1.000
_cell.length_b   1.000
_cell.length_c   1.000
_cell.angle_alpha   90.00
_cell.angle_beta   90.00
_cell.angle_gamma   90.00
#
_symmetry.space_group_name_H-M   'P 1'
#
loop_
_entity.id
_entity.type
_entity.pdbx_description
1 polymer ?
#
loop_
_entity_poly.entity_id
_entity_poly.type
_entity_poly.pdbx_seq_one_letter_code
_entity_poly.pdbx_strand_id
1 'polypeptide(L)'
;MANTMSNRVRVMVECAVMIALSTVLSMIKLIDLPYGGSVTIASMLPVIIISYRHGLGWGLGTGLVHAVIQQLLGLSSLQWVSTWQSILAVVLLDYIIAFMVTGLGGVFRHVVKNQATALSLGTLLVCVLRYLCHVITGATVWAGISIPTKAALIYSLGYNATYMLPETIITVIVACYLGATVDFRKTIPTRISADVVSVRSAMYSALAGLVGVGVIAYDVAMIFSKLQNGETGDFLITGLKDVNWMPIVLVTVIGIVVAAILVVFGKNKKSSSYDMPSAK
;
A
#
# COMPACT_ATOMS: atom_id res chain seq x y z
N MET A 1 -25.47 26.42 -12.35
CA MET A 1 -24.78 25.46 -13.26
C MET A 1 -23.37 25.91 -13.70
N ALA A 2 -23.06 27.22 -13.79
CA ALA A 2 -21.73 27.69 -14.21
C ALA A 2 -20.56 27.32 -13.25
N ASN A 3 -20.80 27.28 -11.92
CA ASN A 3 -19.75 26.96 -10.93
C ASN A 3 -19.30 25.49 -10.89
N THR A 4 -20.10 24.55 -11.42
CA THR A 4 -19.80 23.10 -11.37
C THR A 4 -18.85 22.63 -12.47
N MET A 5 -18.91 23.25 -13.66
CA MET A 5 -18.00 22.91 -14.78
C MET A 5 -16.56 23.32 -14.48
N SER A 6 -16.35 24.54 -13.95
CA SER A 6 -15.03 25.02 -13.54
C SER A 6 -14.38 24.12 -12.48
N ASN A 7 -15.17 23.60 -11.53
CA ASN A 7 -14.65 22.71 -10.50
C ASN A 7 -14.27 21.33 -11.06
N ARG A 8 -15.05 20.75 -11.98
CA ARG A 8 -14.70 19.47 -12.62
C ARG A 8 -13.43 19.58 -13.46
N VAL A 9 -13.28 20.64 -14.24
CA VAL A 9 -12.05 20.89 -15.03
C VAL A 9 -10.85 21.00 -14.10
N ARG A 10 -10.98 21.74 -12.99
CA ARG A 10 -9.91 21.82 -11.99
C ARG A 10 -9.52 20.45 -11.43
N VAL A 11 -10.50 19.63 -11.04
CA VAL A 11 -10.22 18.27 -10.52
C VAL A 11 -9.51 17.43 -11.58
N MET A 12 -9.94 17.47 -12.84
CA MET A 12 -9.28 16.75 -13.93
C MET A 12 -7.83 17.20 -14.13
N VAL A 13 -7.55 18.51 -14.06
CA VAL A 13 -6.19 19.05 -14.14
C VAL A 13 -5.36 18.60 -12.94
N GLU A 14 -5.91 18.64 -11.72
CA GLU A 14 -5.24 18.12 -10.53
C GLU A 14 -4.91 16.62 -10.72
N CYS A 15 -5.83 15.81 -11.23
CA CYS A 15 -5.57 14.40 -11.55
C CYS A 15 -4.43 14.23 -12.56
N ALA A 16 -4.47 14.97 -13.68
CA ALA A 16 -3.45 14.89 -14.73
C ALA A 16 -2.04 15.27 -14.22
N VAL A 17 -1.94 16.34 -13.45
CA VAL A 17 -0.67 16.79 -12.83
C VAL A 17 -0.16 15.74 -11.85
N MET A 18 -1.04 15.15 -11.03
CA MET A 18 -0.64 14.13 -10.06
C MET A 18 -0.25 12.81 -10.74
N ILE A 19 -0.88 12.44 -11.86
CA ILE A 19 -0.45 11.30 -12.69
C ILE A 19 0.95 11.55 -13.27
N ALA A 20 1.19 12.75 -13.81
CA ALA A 20 2.50 13.11 -14.34
C ALA A 20 3.58 13.06 -13.24
N LEU A 21 3.30 13.64 -12.07
CA LEU A 21 4.19 13.57 -10.91
C LEU A 21 4.45 12.13 -10.46
N SER A 22 3.39 11.32 -10.34
CA SER A 22 3.46 9.90 -10.00
C SER A 22 4.36 9.12 -10.97
N THR A 23 4.25 9.42 -12.26
CA THR A 23 5.04 8.79 -13.33
C THR A 23 6.51 9.20 -13.24
N VAL A 24 6.82 10.49 -13.03
CA VAL A 24 8.21 10.93 -12.86
C VAL A 24 8.83 10.31 -11.61
N LEU A 25 8.09 10.26 -10.50
CA LEU A 25 8.56 9.61 -9.27
C LEU A 25 8.81 8.11 -9.45
N SER A 26 8.03 7.41 -10.29
CA SER A 26 8.25 5.99 -10.57
C SER A 26 9.49 5.71 -11.44
N MET A 27 9.99 6.72 -12.17
CA MET A 27 11.23 6.62 -12.92
C MET A 27 12.47 6.75 -12.02
N ILE A 28 12.33 7.39 -10.86
CA ILE A 28 13.41 7.52 -9.87
C ILE A 28 13.38 6.29 -8.95
N LYS A 29 14.03 5.22 -9.40
CA LYS A 29 14.15 3.97 -8.65
C LYS A 29 15.38 4.01 -7.75
N LEU A 30 15.17 3.85 -6.45
CA LEU A 30 16.22 3.66 -5.44
C LEU A 30 16.78 2.23 -5.52
N ILE A 31 15.92 1.26 -5.80
CA ILE A 31 16.25 -0.15 -5.99
C ILE A 31 15.43 -0.67 -7.17
N ASP A 32 16.03 -1.46 -8.06
CA ASP A 32 15.37 -2.12 -9.18
C ASP A 32 15.76 -3.61 -9.18
N LEU A 33 14.77 -4.50 -9.25
CA LEU A 33 14.97 -5.94 -9.13
C LEU A 33 14.86 -6.66 -10.50
N PRO A 34 15.60 -7.78 -10.70
CA PRO A 34 15.78 -8.39 -12.03
C PRO A 34 14.52 -8.98 -12.68
N TYR A 35 13.46 -9.25 -11.92
CA TYR A 35 12.18 -9.77 -12.44
C TYR A 35 11.01 -8.82 -12.17
N GLY A 36 11.32 -7.52 -12.12
CA GLY A 36 10.37 -6.50 -11.72
C GLY A 36 10.30 -6.34 -10.20
N GLY A 37 9.62 -5.27 -9.79
CA GLY A 37 9.69 -4.75 -8.43
C GLY A 37 10.77 -3.67 -8.31
N SER A 38 10.39 -2.55 -7.74
CA SER A 38 11.28 -1.41 -7.54
C SER A 38 10.85 -0.64 -6.30
N VAL A 39 11.82 -0.01 -5.65
CA VAL A 39 11.60 0.93 -4.56
C VAL A 39 11.80 2.33 -5.10
N THR A 40 10.81 3.19 -4.93
CA THR A 40 10.74 4.54 -5.50
C THR A 40 10.61 5.60 -4.41
N ILE A 41 10.60 6.87 -4.81
CA ILE A 41 10.40 8.00 -3.89
C ILE A 41 8.88 8.26 -3.73
N ALA A 42 8.18 7.32 -3.10
CA ALA A 42 6.74 7.40 -2.82
C ALA A 42 5.88 7.65 -4.08
N SER A 43 6.19 6.95 -5.19
CA SER A 43 5.54 7.18 -6.49
C SER A 43 4.03 6.97 -6.48
N MET A 44 3.49 6.13 -5.59
CA MET A 44 2.05 5.90 -5.46
C MET A 44 1.30 7.07 -4.80
N LEU A 45 2.01 7.92 -4.05
CA LEU A 45 1.40 8.91 -3.18
C LEU A 45 0.59 10.00 -3.90
N PRO A 46 0.99 10.51 -5.09
CA PRO A 46 0.19 11.51 -5.77
C PRO A 46 -1.22 11.03 -6.12
N VAL A 47 -1.36 9.78 -6.60
CA VAL A 47 -2.68 9.19 -6.89
C VAL A 47 -3.50 8.99 -5.60
N ILE A 48 -2.85 8.55 -4.52
CA ILE A 48 -3.47 8.42 -3.21
C ILE A 48 -4.01 9.77 -2.71
N ILE A 49 -3.25 10.85 -2.88
CA ILE A 49 -3.66 12.21 -2.52
C ILE A 49 -4.90 12.63 -3.33
N ILE A 50 -4.99 12.30 -4.62
CA ILE A 50 -6.20 12.57 -5.42
C ILE A 50 -7.42 11.84 -4.86
N SER A 51 -7.29 10.55 -4.54
CA SER A 51 -8.35 9.79 -3.88
C SER A 51 -8.78 10.45 -2.57
N TYR A 52 -7.80 10.87 -1.76
CA TYR A 52 -8.08 11.56 -0.50
C TYR A 52 -8.73 12.93 -0.71
N ARG A 53 -8.36 13.72 -1.73
CA ARG A 53 -8.88 15.07 -1.97
C ARG A 53 -10.25 15.10 -2.64
N HIS A 54 -10.47 14.20 -3.60
CA HIS A 54 -11.63 14.25 -4.50
C HIS A 54 -12.56 13.04 -4.37
N GLY A 55 -12.19 12.07 -3.53
CA GLY A 55 -12.98 10.87 -3.25
C GLY A 55 -12.61 9.69 -4.13
N LEU A 56 -13.18 8.53 -3.80
CA LEU A 56 -12.80 7.23 -4.39
C LEU A 56 -13.05 7.14 -5.89
N GLY A 57 -14.12 7.75 -6.41
CA GLY A 57 -14.41 7.72 -7.85
C GLY A 57 -13.31 8.38 -8.68
N TRP A 58 -12.88 9.59 -8.29
CA TRP A 58 -11.76 10.29 -8.92
C TRP A 58 -10.44 9.58 -8.66
N GLY A 59 -10.24 9.02 -7.46
CA GLY A 59 -9.08 8.22 -7.10
C GLY A 59 -8.90 7.00 -8.00
N LEU A 60 -9.94 6.16 -8.12
CA LEU A 60 -9.92 4.95 -8.95
C LEU A 60 -9.73 5.29 -10.43
N GLY A 61 -10.41 6.31 -10.96
CA GLY A 61 -10.20 6.75 -12.34
C GLY A 61 -8.77 7.24 -12.60
N THR A 62 -8.21 8.01 -11.67
CA THR A 62 -6.81 8.48 -11.73
C THR A 62 -5.84 7.31 -11.65
N GLY A 63 -6.10 6.36 -10.75
CA GLY A 63 -5.32 5.14 -10.61
C GLY A 63 -5.35 4.27 -11.85
N LEU A 64 -6.50 4.16 -12.54
CA LEU A 64 -6.63 3.43 -13.79
C LEU A 64 -5.80 4.07 -14.91
N VAL A 65 -5.89 5.39 -15.10
CA VAL A 65 -5.10 6.10 -16.12
C VAL A 65 -3.60 5.96 -15.82
N HIS A 66 -3.22 6.11 -14.55
CA HIS A 66 -1.84 5.88 -14.12
C HIS A 66 -1.41 4.43 -14.38
N ALA A 67 -2.28 3.44 -14.15
CA ALA A 67 -2.00 2.04 -14.41
C ALA A 67 -1.69 1.76 -15.89
N VAL A 68 -2.44 2.38 -16.80
CA VAL A 68 -2.18 2.26 -18.24
C VAL A 68 -0.82 2.84 -18.61
N ILE A 69 -0.47 4.01 -18.07
CA ILE A 69 0.85 4.63 -18.32
C ILE A 69 1.96 3.71 -17.79
N GLN A 70 1.80 3.17 -16.59
CA GLN A 70 2.79 2.28 -15.97
C GLN A 70 2.91 0.95 -16.73
N GLN A 71 1.80 0.42 -17.26
CA GLN A 71 1.83 -0.73 -18.16
C GLN A 71 2.64 -0.45 -19.42
N LEU A 72 2.45 0.72 -20.05
CA LEU A 72 3.18 1.11 -21.26
C LEU A 72 4.69 1.23 -20.99
N LEU A 73 5.06 1.80 -19.85
CA LEU A 73 6.46 1.91 -19.42
C LEU A 73 7.06 0.55 -18.98
N GLY A 74 6.22 -0.39 -18.56
CA GLY A 74 6.60 -1.71 -18.05
C GLY A 74 6.48 -2.87 -19.04
N LEU A 75 6.23 -2.61 -20.34
CA LEU A 75 5.98 -3.65 -21.34
C LEU A 75 7.10 -4.69 -21.45
N SER A 76 8.34 -4.34 -21.10
CA SER A 76 9.47 -5.28 -21.09
C SER A 76 9.24 -6.51 -20.20
N SER A 77 8.41 -6.39 -19.15
CA SER A 77 8.05 -7.53 -18.30
C SER A 77 7.29 -8.64 -19.04
N LEU A 78 6.56 -8.31 -20.11
CA LEU A 78 5.77 -9.29 -20.87
C LEU A 78 6.64 -10.22 -21.72
N GLN A 79 7.91 -9.91 -21.96
CA GLN A 79 8.81 -10.76 -22.76
C GLN A 79 9.07 -12.13 -22.10
N TRP A 80 8.86 -12.24 -20.79
CA TRP A 80 9.12 -13.45 -20.01
C TRP A 80 7.94 -14.42 -20.00
N VAL A 81 6.77 -14.01 -20.50
CA VAL A 81 5.52 -14.78 -20.47
C VAL A 81 4.99 -14.98 -21.89
N SER A 82 4.55 -16.20 -22.22
CA SER A 82 4.20 -16.58 -23.60
C SER A 82 2.77 -17.07 -23.78
N THR A 83 2.06 -17.39 -22.69
CA THR A 83 0.66 -17.86 -22.77
C THR A 83 -0.31 -16.70 -22.62
N TRP A 84 -1.46 -16.75 -23.31
CA TRP A 84 -2.44 -15.67 -23.22
C TRP A 84 -2.97 -15.47 -21.79
N GLN A 85 -3.07 -16.54 -21.00
CA GLN A 85 -3.48 -16.46 -19.58
C GLN A 85 -2.45 -15.74 -18.73
N SER A 86 -1.15 -16.03 -18.91
CA SER A 86 -0.07 -15.38 -18.15
C SER A 86 0.07 -13.91 -18.52
N ILE A 87 -0.03 -13.59 -19.82
CA ILE A 87 -0.04 -12.19 -20.29
C ILE A 87 -1.21 -11.44 -19.67
N LEU A 88 -2.43 -12.00 -19.71
CA LEU A 88 -3.61 -11.36 -19.13
C LEU A 88 -3.44 -11.16 -17.61
N ALA A 89 -2.94 -12.17 -16.90
CA ALA A 89 -2.69 -12.09 -15.47
C ALA A 89 -1.65 -11.02 -15.12
N VAL A 90 -0.52 -10.92 -15.83
CA VAL A 90 0.49 -9.88 -15.60
C VAL A 90 -0.09 -8.50 -15.90
N VAL A 91 -0.76 -8.32 -17.05
CA VAL A 91 -1.36 -7.02 -17.40
C VAL A 91 -2.35 -6.57 -16.34
N LEU A 92 -3.21 -7.47 -15.86
CA LEU A 92 -4.21 -7.12 -14.86
C LEU A 92 -3.60 -6.95 -13.47
N LEU A 93 -2.88 -7.93 -12.96
CA LEU A 93 -2.50 -7.98 -11.55
C LEU A 93 -1.13 -7.35 -11.25
N ASP A 94 -0.21 -7.23 -12.22
CA ASP A 94 1.03 -6.47 -12.00
C ASP A 94 0.88 -4.98 -12.38
N TYR A 95 -0.10 -4.64 -13.22
CA TYR A 95 -0.32 -3.27 -13.67
C TYR A 95 -1.73 -2.76 -13.38
N ILE A 96 -2.75 -3.13 -14.16
CA ILE A 96 -4.05 -2.45 -14.14
C ILE A 96 -4.67 -2.40 -12.73
N ILE A 97 -4.88 -3.55 -12.10
CA ILE A 97 -5.46 -3.67 -10.75
C ILE A 97 -4.47 -3.16 -9.71
N ALA A 98 -3.19 -3.56 -9.78
CA ALA A 98 -2.16 -3.15 -8.82
C ALA A 98 -1.99 -1.62 -8.69
N PHE A 99 -2.12 -0.89 -9.78
CA PHE A 99 -2.07 0.58 -9.75
C PHE A 99 -3.47 1.19 -9.55
N MET A 100 -4.55 0.59 -10.04
CA MET A 100 -5.91 1.10 -9.80
C MET A 100 -6.27 1.12 -8.31
N VAL A 101 -5.85 0.11 -7.54
CA VAL A 101 -6.12 0.06 -6.08
C VAL A 101 -5.50 1.23 -5.31
N THR A 102 -4.47 1.89 -5.84
CA THR A 102 -3.92 3.13 -5.23
C THR A 102 -4.97 4.26 -5.14
N GLY A 103 -5.95 4.22 -6.05
CA GLY A 103 -7.12 5.08 -6.04
C GLY A 103 -8.07 4.87 -4.86
N LEU A 104 -7.83 3.88 -3.99
CA LEU A 104 -8.60 3.65 -2.76
C LEU A 104 -7.99 4.33 -1.51
N GLY A 105 -6.85 5.02 -1.65
CA GLY A 105 -6.13 5.59 -0.51
C GLY A 105 -6.89 6.67 0.28
N GLY A 106 -7.99 7.21 -0.26
CA GLY A 106 -8.89 8.14 0.41
C GLY A 106 -9.95 7.51 1.31
N VAL A 107 -10.04 6.18 1.41
CA VAL A 107 -11.19 5.47 2.03
C VAL A 107 -11.46 5.90 3.48
N PHE A 108 -10.42 6.21 4.24
CA PHE A 108 -10.55 6.58 5.66
C PHE A 108 -10.77 8.08 5.90
N ARG A 109 -10.84 8.91 4.84
CA ARG A 109 -10.94 10.38 4.97
C ARG A 109 -12.07 10.84 5.88
N HIS A 110 -13.24 10.20 5.77
CA HIS A 110 -14.44 10.57 6.51
C HIS A 110 -14.67 9.73 7.76
N VAL A 111 -13.86 8.68 7.97
CA VAL A 111 -13.93 7.78 9.13
C VAL A 111 -12.96 8.24 10.22
N VAL A 112 -11.76 8.64 9.83
CA VAL A 112 -10.68 9.04 10.75
C VAL A 112 -10.56 10.56 10.76
N LYS A 113 -10.81 11.17 11.93
CA LYS A 113 -10.81 12.64 12.10
C LYS A 113 -9.45 13.26 11.77
N ASN A 114 -8.36 12.66 12.25
CA ASN A 114 -6.99 13.12 12.01
C ASN A 114 -6.58 12.81 10.56
N GLN A 115 -6.27 13.85 9.78
CA GLN A 115 -5.92 13.69 8.36
C GLN A 115 -4.66 12.86 8.15
N ALA A 116 -3.58 13.12 8.90
CA ALA A 116 -2.33 12.37 8.76
C ALA A 116 -2.57 10.87 8.98
N THR A 117 -3.32 10.53 10.02
CA THR A 117 -3.69 9.15 10.34
C THR A 117 -4.58 8.55 9.25
N ALA A 118 -5.59 9.28 8.78
CA ALA A 118 -6.50 8.83 7.73
C ALA A 118 -5.74 8.53 6.42
N LEU A 119 -4.84 9.44 6.02
CA LEU A 119 -4.04 9.31 4.82
C LEU A 119 -3.03 8.16 4.95
N SER A 120 -2.29 8.05 6.06
CA SER A 120 -1.34 6.97 6.30
C SER A 120 -1.99 5.58 6.33
N LEU A 121 -3.16 5.45 6.96
CA LEU A 121 -3.91 4.18 6.95
C LEU A 121 -4.41 3.83 5.55
N GLY A 122 -4.85 4.84 4.78
CA GLY A 122 -5.28 4.65 3.41
C GLY A 122 -4.12 4.24 2.50
N THR A 123 -2.96 4.87 2.64
CA THR A 123 -1.71 4.49 1.98
C THR A 123 -1.33 3.06 2.32
N LEU A 124 -1.32 2.69 3.60
CA LEU A 124 -1.00 1.34 4.03
C LEU A 124 -1.94 0.31 3.40
N LEU A 125 -3.25 0.55 3.43
CA LEU A 125 -4.23 -0.35 2.82
C LEU A 125 -3.94 -0.59 1.34
N VAL A 126 -3.70 0.47 0.56
CA VAL A 126 -3.47 0.29 -0.88
C VAL A 126 -2.14 -0.36 -1.20
N CYS A 127 -1.11 -0.13 -0.39
CA CYS A 127 0.17 -0.84 -0.51
C CYS A 127 -0.01 -2.35 -0.24
N VAL A 128 -0.83 -2.73 0.75
CA VAL A 128 -1.17 -4.12 1.01
C VAL A 128 -1.96 -4.73 -0.14
N LEU A 129 -3.01 -4.06 -0.63
CA LEU A 129 -3.80 -4.55 -1.76
C LEU A 129 -2.93 -4.75 -3.01
N ARG A 130 -2.03 -3.81 -3.28
CA ARG A 130 -1.08 -3.91 -4.39
C ARG A 130 -0.11 -5.07 -4.20
N TYR A 131 0.44 -5.23 -2.99
CA TYR A 131 1.32 -6.36 -2.66
C TYR A 131 0.60 -7.70 -2.86
N LEU A 132 -0.66 -7.83 -2.47
CA LEU A 132 -1.46 -9.04 -2.71
C LEU A 132 -1.59 -9.34 -4.21
N CYS A 133 -1.77 -8.32 -5.06
CA CYS A 133 -1.82 -8.53 -6.51
C CYS A 133 -0.52 -9.15 -7.02
N HIS A 134 0.63 -8.61 -6.60
CA HIS A 134 1.95 -9.11 -6.98
C HIS A 134 2.27 -10.49 -6.38
N VAL A 135 1.74 -10.79 -5.19
CA VAL A 135 1.87 -12.13 -4.59
C VAL A 135 1.10 -13.16 -5.41
N ILE A 136 -0.12 -12.81 -5.85
CA ILE A 136 -0.95 -13.69 -6.68
C ILE A 136 -0.27 -13.93 -8.03
N THR A 137 0.20 -12.90 -8.73
CA THR A 137 0.94 -13.09 -9.99
C THR A 137 2.22 -13.87 -9.77
N GLY A 138 2.97 -13.56 -8.72
CA GLY A 138 4.21 -14.25 -8.38
C GLY A 138 3.99 -15.75 -8.22
N ALA A 139 2.96 -16.14 -7.47
CA ALA A 139 2.67 -17.54 -7.18
C ALA A 139 2.04 -18.31 -8.36
N THR A 140 1.37 -17.61 -9.29
CA THR A 140 0.58 -18.25 -10.37
C THR A 140 1.24 -18.17 -11.75
N VAL A 141 1.94 -17.07 -12.05
CA VAL A 141 2.54 -16.81 -13.35
C VAL A 141 4.05 -16.94 -13.31
N TRP A 142 4.67 -16.35 -12.29
CA TRP A 142 6.14 -16.29 -12.20
C TRP A 142 6.77 -17.57 -11.63
N ALA A 143 5.95 -18.52 -11.17
CA ALA A 143 6.37 -19.85 -10.75
C ALA A 143 6.95 -20.67 -11.92
N GLY A 144 8.18 -21.14 -11.75
CA GLY A 144 8.94 -21.81 -12.82
C GLY A 144 9.65 -20.86 -13.79
N ILE A 145 9.45 -19.54 -13.65
CA ILE A 145 10.12 -18.50 -14.46
C ILE A 145 11.19 -17.81 -13.61
N SER A 146 10.78 -17.15 -12.53
CA SER A 146 11.67 -16.38 -11.64
C SER A 146 11.67 -16.88 -10.19
N ILE A 147 10.68 -17.69 -9.81
CA ILE A 147 10.64 -18.36 -8.51
C ILE A 147 10.43 -19.88 -8.69
N PRO A 148 10.85 -20.71 -7.73
CA PRO A 148 10.60 -22.15 -7.78
C PRO A 148 9.10 -22.48 -7.87
N THR A 149 8.75 -23.45 -8.71
CA THR A 149 7.37 -23.97 -8.79
C THR A 149 6.95 -24.61 -7.47
N LYS A 150 7.90 -25.27 -6.79
CA LYS A 150 7.71 -25.82 -5.44
C LYS A 150 7.65 -24.69 -4.42
N ALA A 151 6.64 -24.70 -3.57
CA ALA A 151 6.40 -23.67 -2.56
C ALA A 151 6.28 -22.24 -3.15
N ALA A 152 5.74 -22.11 -4.37
CA ALA A 152 5.61 -20.86 -5.11
C ALA A 152 4.99 -19.72 -4.27
N LEU A 153 4.01 -20.02 -3.41
CA LEU A 153 3.40 -19.00 -2.56
C LEU A 153 4.38 -18.37 -1.57
N ILE A 154 5.20 -19.17 -0.88
CA ILE A 154 6.17 -18.65 0.10
C ILE A 154 7.24 -17.83 -0.63
N TYR A 155 7.74 -18.32 -1.76
CA TYR A 155 8.70 -17.58 -2.57
C TYR A 155 8.11 -16.27 -3.10
N SER A 156 6.86 -16.28 -3.54
CA SER A 156 6.15 -15.09 -4.00
C SER A 156 5.94 -14.08 -2.88
N LEU A 157 5.52 -14.53 -1.68
CA LEU A 157 5.42 -13.69 -0.49
C LEU A 157 6.78 -13.03 -0.18
N GLY A 158 7.84 -13.82 -0.14
CA GLY A 158 9.20 -13.35 0.15
C GLY A 158 9.72 -12.36 -0.89
N TYR A 159 9.75 -12.75 -2.17
CA TYR A 159 10.26 -11.93 -3.27
C TYR A 159 9.53 -10.59 -3.33
N ASN A 160 8.20 -10.60 -3.33
CA ASN A 160 7.43 -9.36 -3.43
C ASN A 160 7.57 -8.47 -2.21
N ALA A 161 7.80 -9.05 -1.02
CA ALA A 161 7.99 -8.27 0.20
C ALA A 161 9.30 -7.47 0.14
N THR A 162 10.33 -7.97 -0.56
CA THR A 162 11.65 -7.30 -0.62
C THR A 162 11.59 -5.88 -1.18
N TYR A 163 10.67 -5.59 -2.10
CA TYR A 163 10.47 -4.25 -2.64
C TYR A 163 9.18 -3.58 -2.14
N MET A 164 8.09 -4.33 -1.94
CA MET A 164 6.83 -3.72 -1.47
C MET A 164 6.91 -3.25 -0.02
N LEU A 165 7.65 -3.92 0.86
CA LEU A 165 7.80 -3.48 2.24
C LEU A 165 8.54 -2.14 2.34
N PRO A 166 9.75 -1.96 1.77
CA PRO A 166 10.41 -0.66 1.77
C PRO A 166 9.60 0.42 1.03
N GLU A 167 8.96 0.10 -0.11
CA GLU A 167 8.07 1.03 -0.81
C GLU A 167 6.91 1.50 0.09
N THR A 168 6.31 0.57 0.83
CA THR A 168 5.23 0.87 1.79
C THR A 168 5.72 1.79 2.89
N ILE A 169 6.88 1.48 3.50
CA ILE A 169 7.46 2.28 4.57
C ILE A 169 7.71 3.72 4.10
N ILE A 170 8.36 3.89 2.94
CA ILE A 170 8.66 5.21 2.37
C ILE A 170 7.35 5.96 2.11
N THR A 171 6.40 5.34 1.40
CA THR A 171 5.16 6.00 1.01
C THR A 171 4.31 6.40 2.21
N VAL A 172 4.22 5.54 3.23
CA VAL A 172 3.48 5.82 4.48
C VAL A 172 4.13 6.95 5.29
N ILE A 173 5.46 7.00 5.37
CA ILE A 173 6.18 8.08 6.06
C ILE A 173 5.92 9.42 5.35
N VAL A 174 6.06 9.45 4.03
CA VAL A 174 5.81 10.68 3.25
C VAL A 174 4.32 11.09 3.35
N ALA A 175 3.39 10.13 3.29
CA ALA A 175 1.96 10.37 3.51
C ALA A 175 1.67 10.96 4.89
N CYS A 176 2.31 10.43 5.94
CA CYS A 176 2.19 10.93 7.30
C CYS A 176 2.68 12.38 7.40
N TYR A 177 3.88 12.65 6.87
CA TYR A 177 4.48 13.97 6.89
C TYR A 177 3.64 15.00 6.13
N LEU A 178 3.22 14.69 4.90
CA LEU A 178 2.36 15.58 4.11
C LEU A 178 0.99 15.77 4.76
N GLY A 179 0.38 14.69 5.26
CA GLY A 179 -0.91 14.75 5.93
C GLY A 179 -0.89 15.58 7.22
N ALA A 180 0.28 15.74 7.85
CA ALA A 180 0.47 16.57 9.03
C ALA A 180 0.93 18.01 8.72
N THR A 181 1.40 18.29 7.51
CA THR A 181 1.96 19.61 7.13
C THR A 181 1.15 20.36 6.07
N VAL A 182 0.27 19.68 5.34
CA VAL A 182 -0.56 20.26 4.28
C VAL A 182 -2.01 19.88 4.48
N ASP A 183 -2.93 20.85 4.54
CA ASP A 183 -4.36 20.60 4.61
C ASP A 183 -4.91 20.21 3.23
N PHE A 184 -5.17 18.92 3.02
CA PHE A 184 -5.72 18.40 1.77
C PHE A 184 -7.24 18.47 1.69
N ARG A 185 -7.93 18.89 2.77
CA ARG A 185 -9.38 19.02 2.78
C ARG A 185 -9.86 20.33 2.18
N LYS A 186 -8.98 21.34 2.10
CA LYS A 186 -9.25 22.62 1.44
C LYS A 186 -9.14 22.52 -0.08
N THR A 187 -9.91 23.37 -0.75
CA THR A 187 -9.88 23.51 -2.22
C THR A 187 -8.47 23.81 -2.70
N ILE A 188 -7.84 24.86 -2.18
CA ILE A 188 -6.41 25.15 -2.34
C ILE A 188 -5.69 24.58 -1.12
N PRO A 189 -4.78 23.60 -1.28
CA PRO A 189 -4.04 23.07 -0.15
C PRO A 189 -3.16 24.16 0.48
N THR A 190 -3.23 24.25 1.80
CA THR A 190 -2.47 25.25 2.58
C THR A 190 -1.57 24.55 3.57
N ARG A 191 -0.40 25.11 3.84
CA ARG A 191 0.48 24.63 4.91
C ARG A 191 -0.23 24.77 6.26
N ILE A 192 -0.08 23.76 7.10
CA ILE A 192 -0.44 23.79 8.52
C ILE A 192 0.83 23.55 9.35
N SER A 193 0.81 23.96 10.62
CA SER A 193 1.89 23.59 11.53
C SER A 193 1.88 22.08 11.74
N ALA A 194 3.04 21.46 11.61
CA ALA A 194 3.19 20.04 11.93
C ALA A 194 2.86 19.83 13.40
N ASP A 195 1.71 19.24 13.68
CA ASP A 195 1.37 18.83 15.03
C ASP A 195 2.09 17.50 15.33
N VAL A 196 3.07 17.54 16.22
CA VAL A 196 3.84 16.38 16.67
C VAL A 196 2.91 15.27 17.15
N VAL A 197 1.77 15.61 17.78
CA VAL A 197 0.78 14.63 18.23
C VAL A 197 0.10 13.96 17.04
N SER A 198 -0.20 14.71 15.98
CA SER A 198 -0.77 14.20 14.74
C SER A 198 0.18 13.24 14.01
N VAL A 199 1.44 13.64 13.84
CA VAL A 199 2.49 12.80 13.23
C VAL A 199 2.65 11.51 14.02
N ARG A 200 2.80 11.61 15.35
CA ARG A 200 2.93 10.46 16.22
C ARG A 200 1.73 9.52 16.10
N SER A 201 0.51 10.05 16.22
CA SER A 201 -0.72 9.25 16.10
C SER A 201 -0.77 8.49 14.76
N ALA A 202 -0.42 9.16 13.67
CA ALA A 202 -0.40 8.56 12.33
C ALA A 202 0.66 7.45 12.21
N MET A 203 1.89 7.70 12.68
CA MET A 203 2.97 6.71 12.69
C MET A 203 2.60 5.46 13.49
N TYR A 204 2.11 5.63 14.72
CA TYR A 204 1.72 4.50 15.57
C TYR A 204 0.55 3.71 14.98
N SER A 205 -0.41 4.38 14.35
CA SER A 205 -1.53 3.70 13.68
C SER A 205 -1.06 2.92 12.45
N ALA A 206 -0.12 3.47 11.68
CA ALA A 206 0.48 2.75 10.55
C ALA A 206 1.31 1.55 10.99
N LEU A 207 2.11 1.69 12.07
CA LEU A 207 2.85 0.58 12.67
C LEU A 207 1.90 -0.52 13.17
N ALA A 208 0.81 -0.16 13.84
CA ALA A 208 -0.21 -1.12 14.27
C ALA A 208 -0.82 -1.87 13.09
N GLY A 209 -1.12 -1.15 11.99
CA GLY A 209 -1.59 -1.76 10.75
C GLY A 209 -0.57 -2.71 10.13
N LEU A 210 0.71 -2.32 10.08
CA LEU A 210 1.79 -3.18 9.57
C LEU A 210 1.95 -4.47 10.40
N VAL A 211 1.84 -4.37 11.73
CA VAL A 211 1.83 -5.54 12.62
C VAL A 211 0.65 -6.46 12.27
N GLY A 212 -0.56 -5.91 12.13
CA GLY A 212 -1.75 -6.69 11.77
C GLY A 212 -1.60 -7.39 10.40
N VAL A 213 -1.06 -6.68 9.41
CA VAL A 213 -0.76 -7.26 8.09
C VAL A 213 0.29 -8.37 8.18
N GLY A 214 1.36 -8.16 8.93
CA GLY A 214 2.42 -9.14 9.11
C GLY A 214 1.94 -10.42 9.79
N VAL A 215 1.05 -10.30 10.78
CA VAL A 215 0.37 -11.44 11.43
C VAL A 215 -0.45 -12.23 10.41
N ILE A 216 -1.29 -11.56 9.64
CA ILE A 216 -2.12 -12.23 8.63
C ILE A 216 -1.25 -12.91 7.57
N ALA A 217 -0.18 -12.24 7.11
CA ALA A 217 0.75 -12.81 6.15
C ALA A 217 1.47 -14.06 6.72
N TYR A 218 1.87 -14.03 7.99
CA TYR A 218 2.43 -15.19 8.68
C TYR A 218 1.43 -16.34 8.76
N ASP A 219 0.20 -16.08 9.21
CA ASP A 219 -0.84 -17.10 9.36
C ASP A 219 -1.16 -17.75 8.00
N VAL A 220 -1.33 -16.92 6.96
CA VAL A 220 -1.53 -17.39 5.57
C VAL A 220 -0.35 -18.24 5.12
N ALA A 221 0.89 -17.79 5.30
CA ALA A 221 2.07 -18.54 4.87
C ALA A 221 2.15 -19.90 5.57
N MET A 222 1.95 -19.95 6.89
CA MET A 222 2.04 -21.18 7.66
C MET A 222 0.95 -22.19 7.30
N ILE A 223 -0.29 -21.73 7.14
CA ILE A 223 -1.42 -22.60 6.76
C ILE A 223 -1.27 -23.06 5.31
N PHE A 224 -1.06 -22.15 4.37
CA PHE A 224 -1.02 -22.50 2.94
C PHE A 224 0.19 -23.33 2.57
N SER A 225 1.31 -23.22 3.31
CA SER A 225 2.47 -24.11 3.11
C SER A 225 2.12 -25.59 3.29
N LYS A 226 1.12 -25.91 4.10
CA LYS A 226 0.62 -27.28 4.32
C LYS A 226 -0.48 -27.66 3.34
N LEU A 227 -1.15 -26.67 2.76
CA LEU A 227 -2.16 -26.87 1.73
C LEU A 227 -1.56 -27.07 0.32
N GLN A 228 -0.25 -26.92 0.14
CA GLN A 228 0.41 -27.13 -1.13
C GLN A 228 1.31 -28.37 -1.08
N ASN A 229 1.11 -29.31 -1.99
CA ASN A 229 1.98 -30.47 -2.14
C ASN A 229 3.40 -29.99 -2.49
N GLY A 230 4.41 -30.36 -1.70
CA GLY A 230 5.80 -29.95 -1.90
C GLY A 230 6.47 -30.56 -3.14
N GLU A 231 5.91 -31.64 -3.68
CA GLU A 231 6.42 -32.34 -4.87
C GLU A 231 5.68 -31.92 -6.14
N THR A 232 4.34 -31.92 -6.12
CA THR A 232 3.52 -31.64 -7.31
C THR A 232 3.05 -30.19 -7.41
N GLY A 233 3.04 -29.45 -6.30
CA GLY A 233 2.47 -28.09 -6.23
C GLY A 233 0.95 -28.06 -6.13
N ASP A 234 0.28 -29.22 -6.11
CA ASP A 234 -1.18 -29.32 -6.05
C ASP A 234 -1.76 -28.84 -4.72
N PHE A 235 -2.98 -28.33 -4.76
CA PHE A 235 -3.70 -27.92 -3.57
C PHE A 235 -4.31 -29.13 -2.85
N LEU A 236 -3.93 -29.34 -1.59
CA LEU A 236 -4.31 -30.47 -0.74
C LEU A 236 -5.01 -29.98 0.54
N ILE A 237 -6.35 -29.98 0.53
CA ILE A 237 -7.15 -29.63 1.72
C ILE A 237 -6.84 -30.56 2.91
N THR A 238 -6.47 -31.80 2.64
CA THR A 238 -6.10 -32.79 3.67
C THR A 238 -4.90 -32.36 4.51
N GLY A 239 -4.03 -31.49 3.99
CA GLY A 239 -2.86 -30.95 4.70
C GLY A 239 -3.19 -30.04 5.88
N LEU A 240 -4.46 -29.63 6.07
CA LEU A 240 -4.89 -28.90 7.27
C LEU A 240 -4.61 -29.66 8.58
N LYS A 241 -4.59 -31.00 8.51
CA LYS A 241 -4.29 -31.85 9.67
C LYS A 241 -2.84 -31.71 10.15
N ASP A 242 -1.94 -31.31 9.25
CA ASP A 242 -0.50 -31.19 9.50
C ASP A 242 -0.08 -29.77 9.88
N VAL A 243 -1.05 -28.86 10.01
CA VAL A 243 -0.82 -27.48 10.47
C VAL A 243 -0.56 -27.49 11.97
N ASN A 244 0.59 -26.93 12.37
CA ASN A 244 0.85 -26.63 13.77
C ASN A 244 0.14 -25.33 14.16
N TRP A 245 -1.02 -25.46 14.82
CA TRP A 245 -1.87 -24.33 15.21
C TRP A 245 -1.30 -23.49 16.35
N MET A 246 -0.40 -24.06 17.18
CA MET A 246 0.07 -23.36 18.38
C MET A 246 0.87 -22.09 18.06
N PRO A 247 1.89 -22.11 17.17
CA PRO A 247 2.59 -20.88 16.77
C PRO A 247 1.67 -19.86 16.11
N ILE A 248 0.72 -20.30 15.29
CA ILE A 248 -0.25 -19.43 14.59
C ILE A 248 -1.05 -18.64 15.63
N VAL A 249 -1.75 -19.34 16.54
CA VAL A 249 -2.56 -18.69 17.58
C VAL A 249 -1.72 -17.74 18.45
N LEU A 250 -0.49 -18.13 18.82
CA LEU A 250 0.41 -17.27 19.59
C LEU A 250 0.77 -15.99 18.84
N VAL A 251 1.19 -16.09 17.57
CA VAL A 251 1.53 -14.94 16.74
C VAL A 251 0.32 -14.03 16.55
N THR A 252 -0.86 -14.58 16.29
CA THR A 252 -2.10 -13.80 16.17
C THR A 252 -2.42 -13.03 17.46
N VAL A 253 -2.39 -13.70 18.62
CA VAL A 253 -2.71 -13.07 19.92
C VAL A 253 -1.68 -11.99 20.27
N ILE A 254 -0.39 -12.28 20.15
CA ILE A 254 0.68 -11.32 20.43
C ILE A 254 0.57 -10.13 19.49
N GLY A 255 0.35 -10.37 18.20
CA GLY A 255 0.21 -9.32 17.20
C GLY A 255 -0.97 -8.38 17.48
N ILE A 256 -2.13 -8.92 17.87
CA ILE A 256 -3.29 -8.12 18.27
C ILE A 256 -2.95 -7.25 19.48
N VAL A 257 -2.30 -7.81 20.49
CA VAL A 257 -1.89 -7.08 21.71
C VAL A 257 -0.91 -5.96 21.36
N VAL A 258 0.11 -6.23 20.55
CA VAL A 258 1.10 -5.25 20.10
C VAL A 258 0.43 -4.13 19.29
N ALA A 259 -0.44 -4.46 18.35
CA ALA A 259 -1.18 -3.46 17.56
C ALA A 259 -2.07 -2.58 18.46
N ALA A 260 -2.76 -3.17 19.44
CA ALA A 260 -3.58 -2.43 20.40
C ALA A 260 -2.72 -1.47 21.25
N ILE A 261 -1.57 -1.93 21.75
CA ILE A 261 -0.61 -1.10 22.48
C ILE A 261 -0.16 0.08 21.61
N LEU A 262 0.27 -0.16 20.37
CA LEU A 262 0.71 0.90 19.46
C LEU A 262 -0.37 1.98 19.27
N VAL A 263 -1.64 1.60 19.06
CA VAL A 263 -2.74 2.55 18.92
C VAL A 263 -2.95 3.38 20.20
N VAL A 264 -2.85 2.76 21.38
CA VAL A 264 -2.97 3.47 22.67
C VAL A 264 -1.83 4.47 22.85
N PHE A 265 -0.59 4.07 22.57
CA PHE A 265 0.57 4.97 22.65
C PHE A 265 0.47 6.14 21.68
N GLY A 266 -0.06 5.92 20.47
CA GLY A 266 -0.31 6.98 19.49
C GLY A 266 -1.26 8.07 19.99
N LYS A 267 -2.25 7.70 20.83
CA LYS A 267 -3.25 8.63 21.41
C LYS A 267 -2.76 9.40 22.64
N ASN A 268 -1.68 8.96 23.30
CA ASN A 268 -1.27 9.51 24.58
C ASN A 268 -0.73 10.94 24.48
N LYS A 269 -1.58 11.92 24.81
CA LYS A 269 -1.30 13.36 24.75
C LYS A 269 -0.36 13.81 25.87
N LYS A 270 0.92 13.43 25.88
CA LYS A 270 1.92 14.19 26.64
C LYS A 270 2.20 15.50 25.89
N SER A 271 1.38 16.50 26.17
CA SER A 271 1.75 17.89 25.99
C SER A 271 2.87 18.19 27.00
N SER A 272 4.11 18.34 26.52
CA SER A 272 5.12 19.02 27.33
C SER A 272 4.74 20.49 27.33
N SER A 273 3.95 20.92 28.32
CA SER A 273 3.79 22.34 28.62
C SER A 273 5.16 22.83 29.10
N TYR A 274 5.91 23.49 28.21
CA TYR A 274 6.82 24.53 28.69
C TYR A 274 5.95 25.77 28.83
N ASP A 275 5.32 25.90 29.99
CA ASP A 275 4.82 27.18 30.47
C ASP A 275 6.02 28.12 30.55
N MET A 276 6.21 28.97 29.55
CA MET A 276 7.03 30.15 29.74
C MET A 276 6.28 31.04 30.74
N PRO A 277 6.90 31.44 31.87
CA PRO A 277 6.27 32.37 32.78
C PRO A 277 5.94 33.64 32.00
N SER A 278 4.68 34.09 32.09
CA SER A 278 4.28 35.40 31.60
C SER A 278 5.21 36.45 32.23
N ALA A 279 6.03 37.10 31.40
CA ALA A 279 6.74 38.31 31.81
C ALA A 279 5.67 39.34 32.22
N LYS A 280 5.64 39.66 33.51
CA LYS A 280 5.04 40.89 34.02
C LYS A 280 6.04 42.01 33.89
#